data_AF-A0A377WBF9-F1
#
_entry.id   AF-A0A377WBF9-F1
#
_cell.length_a   1.000
_cell.length_b   1.000
_cell.length_c   1.000
_cell.angle_alpha   90.00
_cell.angle_beta   90.00
_cell.angle_gamma   90.00
#
_symmetry.space_group_name_H-M   'P 1'
#
loop_
_entity.id
_entity.type
_entity.pdbx_description
1 polymer ?
#
loop_
_entity_poly.entity_id
_entity_poly.type
_entity_poly.pdbx_seq_one_letter_code
_entity_poly.pdbx_strand_id
1 'polypeptide(L)'
;MDLLIHYPWPGNIRELENAVERAVVLLTGNYISERELPLAIAGTPLPSVGSEEGGIQPLVEVEKEVILAALEKTGGNKTEAARQLGITRKTLLAKLSR
;
A
#
# COMPACT_ATOMS: atom_id res chain seq x y z
N MET A 1 0.08 -10.66 -0.77
CA MET A 1 0.48 -11.86 0.00
C MET A 1 0.53 -11.57 1.50
N ASP A 2 0.82 -10.33 1.91
CA ASP A 2 0.91 -9.93 3.31
C ASP A 2 -0.34 -10.24 4.15
N LEU A 3 -1.54 -10.24 3.56
CA LEU A 3 -2.77 -10.51 4.31
C LEU A 3 -2.79 -11.93 4.89
N LEU A 4 -2.28 -12.92 4.15
CA LEU A 4 -2.22 -14.31 4.61
C LEU A 4 -1.21 -14.49 5.76
N ILE A 5 -0.19 -13.63 5.80
CA ILE A 5 0.87 -13.66 6.83
C ILE A 5 0.39 -12.99 8.12
N HIS A 6 -0.38 -11.90 8.01
CA HIS A 6 -0.82 -11.11 9.15
C HIS A 6 -2.19 -11.55 9.71
N TYR A 7 -2.90 -12.46 9.04
CA TYR A 7 -4.15 -13.00 9.55
C TYR A 7 -3.89 -13.96 10.72
N PRO A 8 -4.59 -13.85 11.85
CA PRO A 8 -4.33 -14.67 13.04
C PRO A 8 -4.82 -16.12 12.93
N TRP A 9 -5.55 -16.49 11.88
CA TRP A 9 -6.08 -17.86 11.64
C TRP A 9 -6.74 -18.50 12.87
N PRO A 10 -7.87 -17.94 13.35
CA PRO A 10 -8.57 -18.48 14.52
C PRO A 10 -8.99 -19.96 14.37
N GLY A 11 -9.16 -20.43 13.13
CA GLY A 11 -9.49 -21.81 12.76
C GLY A 11 -8.30 -22.73 12.50
N ASN A 12 -7.06 -22.31 12.78
CA ASN A 12 -5.80 -23.02 12.48
C ASN A 12 -5.56 -23.26 10.97
N ILE A 13 -4.63 -24.16 10.64
CA ILE A 13 -4.18 -24.51 9.28
C ILE A 13 -5.34 -24.94 8.35
N ARG A 14 -6.41 -25.52 8.90
CA ARG A 14 -7.60 -25.90 8.11
C ARG A 14 -8.32 -24.70 7.50
N GLU A 15 -8.30 -23.56 8.19
CA GLU A 15 -8.89 -22.33 7.66
C GLU A 15 -8.05 -21.75 6.52
N LEU A 16 -6.71 -21.83 6.64
CA LEU A 16 -5.79 -21.47 5.57
C LEU A 16 -5.97 -22.38 4.35
N GLU A 17 -6.06 -23.68 4.56
CA GLU A 17 -6.30 -24.66 3.49
C GLU A 17 -7.59 -24.37 2.74
N ASN A 18 -8.70 -24.20 3.45
CA ASN A 18 -10.00 -23.86 2.84
C ASN A 18 -9.97 -22.51 2.10
N ALA A 19 -9.26 -21.52 2.65
CA ALA A 19 -9.12 -20.21 2.01
C ALA A 19 -8.35 -20.30 0.69
N VAL A 20 -7.25 -21.08 0.66
CA VAL A 20 -6.45 -21.30 -0.55
C VAL A 20 -7.22 -22.13 -1.57
N GLU A 21 -7.89 -23.21 -1.15
CA GLU A 21 -8.71 -24.05 -2.04
C GLU A 21 -9.78 -23.21 -2.74
N ARG A 22 -10.53 -22.41 -1.96
CA ARG A 22 -11.53 -21.49 -2.51
C ARG A 22 -10.92 -20.46 -3.44
N ALA A 23 -9.76 -19.91 -3.10
CA ALA A 23 -9.08 -18.92 -3.95
C ALA A 23 -8.65 -19.53 -5.30
N VAL A 24 -8.18 -20.78 -5.31
CA VAL A 24 -7.84 -21.52 -6.53
C VAL A 24 -9.09 -21.82 -7.37
N VAL A 25 -10.20 -22.20 -6.74
CA VAL A 25 -11.47 -22.44 -7.45
C VAL A 25 -12.01 -21.18 -8.11
N LEU A 26 -11.85 -20.02 -7.46
CA LEU A 26 -12.30 -18.72 -7.98
C LEU A 26 -11.29 -18.06 -8.92
N LEU A 27 -10.09 -18.62 -9.06
CA LEU A 27 -9.01 -18.00 -9.80
C LEU A 27 -9.31 -18.00 -11.30
N THR A 28 -9.49 -16.81 -11.86
CA THR A 28 -9.65 -16.58 -13.32
C THR A 28 -8.36 -16.12 -14.00
N GLY A 29 -7.19 -16.46 -13.44
CA GLY A 29 -5.89 -16.00 -13.90
C GLY A 29 -4.72 -16.84 -13.37
N ASN A 30 -3.51 -16.30 -13.42
CA ASN A 30 -2.30 -17.03 -13.01
C ASN A 30 -1.85 -16.70 -11.56
N TYR A 31 -2.36 -15.61 -10.98
CA TYR A 31 -1.97 -15.13 -9.66
C TYR A 31 -3.20 -14.85 -8.81
N ILE A 32 -3.22 -15.39 -7.60
CA ILE A 32 -4.25 -15.12 -6.59
C ILE A 32 -4.04 -13.69 -6.06
N SER A 33 -5.07 -12.87 -6.17
CA SER A 33 -5.13 -11.53 -5.59
C SER A 33 -6.06 -11.50 -4.37
N GLU A 34 -6.19 -10.34 -3.75
CA GLU A 34 -7.03 -10.14 -2.57
C GLU A 34 -8.53 -10.38 -2.85
N ARG A 35 -8.92 -10.34 -4.13
CA ARG A 35 -10.30 -10.51 -4.58
C ARG A 35 -10.78 -11.96 -4.54
N GLU A 36 -9.85 -12.89 -4.68
CA GLU A 36 -10.14 -14.32 -4.66
C GLU A 36 -10.08 -14.90 -3.23
N LEU A 37 -9.59 -14.13 -2.26
CA LEU A 37 -9.55 -14.54 -0.85
C LEU A 37 -10.91 -14.33 -0.16
N PRO A 38 -11.24 -15.16 0.85
CA PRO A 38 -12.38 -14.94 1.73
C PRO A 38 -12.42 -13.51 2.32
N LEU A 39 -13.62 -12.93 2.42
CA LEU A 39 -13.84 -11.58 2.97
C LEU A 39 -13.27 -11.38 4.38
N ALA A 40 -13.24 -12.45 5.19
CA ALA A 40 -12.66 -12.43 6.53
C ALA A 40 -11.16 -12.09 6.51
N ILE A 41 -10.44 -12.52 5.47
CA ILE A 41 -9.01 -12.24 5.28
C ILE A 41 -8.85 -10.89 4.58
N ALA A 42 -9.62 -10.64 3.51
CA ALA A 42 -9.56 -9.39 2.74
C ALA A 42 -9.87 -8.13 3.57
N GLY A 43 -10.67 -8.26 4.63
CA GLY A 43 -11.00 -7.16 5.54
C GLY A 43 -9.98 -6.94 6.67
N THR A 44 -8.91 -7.73 6.74
CA THR A 44 -7.90 -7.57 7.79
C THR A 44 -7.02 -6.37 7.47
N PRO A 45 -6.99 -5.33 8.33
CA PRO A 45 -6.14 -4.19 8.11
C PRO A 45 -4.69 -4.68 8.12
N LEU A 46 -4.03 -4.60 6.97
CA LEU A 46 -2.60 -4.76 6.92
C LEU A 46 -1.96 -3.64 7.75
N PRO A 47 -0.90 -3.91 8.51
CA PRO A 47 -0.04 -2.84 8.96
C PRO A 47 0.46 -2.11 7.71
N SER A 48 0.01 -0.87 7.54
CA SER A 48 0.52 0.01 6.49
C SER A 48 2.00 0.21 6.78
N VAL A 49 2.87 -0.37 5.95
CA VAL A 49 4.30 -0.10 5.96
C VAL A 49 4.47 1.35 5.50
N GLY A 50 4.37 2.28 6.45
CA GLY A 50 4.33 3.73 6.19
C GLY A 50 3.27 4.50 6.98
N SER A 51 2.49 3.86 7.84
CA SER A 51 1.63 4.58 8.78
C SER A 51 1.92 4.10 10.18
N GLU A 52 3.06 4.56 10.70
CA GLU A 52 3.26 4.58 12.14
C GLU A 52 2.14 5.43 12.76
N GLU A 53 1.35 4.74 13.58
CA GLU A 53 0.45 5.28 14.59
C GLU A 53 -0.79 6.01 14.07
N GLY A 54 -1.96 5.64 14.60
CA GLY A 54 -3.26 6.28 14.35
C GLY A 54 -3.36 7.70 14.90
N GLY A 55 -2.32 8.51 14.77
CA GLY A 55 -2.33 9.95 14.94
C GLY A 55 -2.61 10.64 13.60
N ILE A 56 -3.28 11.79 13.65
CA ILE A 56 -3.38 12.69 12.49
C ILE A 56 -1.96 13.20 12.22
N GLN A 57 -1.25 12.56 11.27
CA GLN A 57 0.04 13.07 10.84
C GLN A 57 -0.16 14.45 10.20
N PRO A 58 0.69 15.44 10.53
CA PRO A 58 0.65 16.73 9.87
C PRO A 58 0.75 16.54 8.36
N LEU A 59 -0.17 17.15 7.61
CA LEU A 59 -0.20 17.06 6.14
C LEU A 59 1.17 17.39 5.50
N VAL A 60 1.97 18.23 6.17
CA VAL A 60 3.32 18.61 5.71
C VAL A 60 4.30 17.43 5.68
N GLU A 61 4.22 16.49 6.62
CA GLU A 61 5.13 15.35 6.70
C GLU A 61 4.81 14.32 5.61
N VAL A 62 3.53 13.98 5.49
CA VAL A 62 3.01 13.10 4.42
C VAL A 62 3.35 13.66 3.03
N GLU A 63 3.18 14.97 2.83
CA GLU A 63 3.53 15.62 1.57
C GLU A 63 5.03 15.53 1.25
N LYS A 64 5.91 15.69 2.25
CA LYS A 64 7.36 15.57 2.05
C LYS A 64 7.76 14.15 1.69
N GLU A 65 7.19 13.16 2.36
CA GLU A 65 7.46 11.75 2.08
C GLU A 65 7.05 11.39 0.65
N VAL A 66 5.85 11.82 0.23
CA VAL A 66 5.36 11.63 -1.14
C VAL A 66 6.25 12.33 -2.18
N ILE A 67 6.75 13.53 -1.88
CA ILE A 67 7.69 14.25 -2.77
C ILE A 67 9.03 13.54 -2.88
N LEU A 68 9.56 13.02 -1.77
CA LEU A 68 10.81 12.26 -1.75
C LEU A 68 10.68 10.96 -2.55
N ALA A 69 9.60 10.20 -2.33
CA ALA A 69 9.32 8.97 -3.08
C ALA A 69 9.18 9.23 -4.59
N ALA A 70 8.57 10.35 -4.99
CA ALA A 70 8.49 10.74 -6.40
C ALA A 70 9.85 11.14 -6.98
N LEU A 71 10.70 11.81 -6.18
CA LEU A 71 12.07 12.16 -6.59
C LEU A 71 12.94 10.91 -6.75
N GLU A 72 12.84 9.92 -5.85
CA GLU A 72 13.58 8.66 -5.98
C GLU A 72 13.18 7.89 -7.24
N LYS A 73 11.88 7.74 -7.50
CA LYS A 73 11.35 7.08 -8.71
C LYS A 73 11.76 7.77 -10.01
N THR A 74 12.05 9.07 -9.97
CA THR A 74 12.43 9.87 -11.14
C THR A 74 13.92 10.21 -11.20
N GLY A 75 14.75 9.61 -10.33
CA GLY A 75 16.20 9.85 -10.30
C GLY A 75 16.58 11.29 -9.94
N GLY A 76 15.76 11.98 -9.15
CA GLY A 76 15.98 13.36 -8.73
C GLY A 76 15.48 14.42 -9.72
N ASN A 77 14.82 14.03 -10.82
CA ASN A 77 14.27 14.98 -11.78
C ASN A 77 13.03 15.68 -11.22
N LYS A 78 13.25 16.89 -10.69
CA LYS A 78 12.20 17.70 -10.03
C LYS A 78 11.04 18.09 -10.93
N THR A 79 11.26 18.18 -12.25
CA THR A 79 10.18 18.51 -13.20
C THR A 79 9.29 17.30 -13.43
N GLU A 80 9.88 16.12 -13.61
CA GLU A 80 9.11 14.88 -13.78
C GLU A 80 8.42 14.45 -12.49
N ALA A 81 9.08 14.59 -11.33
CA ALA A 81 8.45 14.36 -10.03
C ALA A 81 7.23 15.27 -9.83
N ALA A 82 7.36 16.57 -10.14
CA ALA A 82 6.25 17.51 -10.04
C ALA A 82 5.10 17.15 -10.99
N ARG A 83 5.42 16.72 -12.21
CA ARG A 83 4.44 16.26 -13.21
C ARG A 83 3.68 15.02 -12.74
N GLN A 84 4.37 14.02 -12.18
CA GLN A 84 3.74 12.81 -11.64
C GLN A 84 2.87 13.11 -10.42
N LEU A 85 3.26 14.09 -9.60
CA LEU A 85 2.50 14.55 -8.44
C LEU A 85 1.37 15.53 -8.80
N GLY A 86 1.23 15.93 -10.07
CA GLY A 86 0.19 16.86 -10.50
C GLY A 86 0.36 18.29 -9.98
N ILE A 87 1.57 18.67 -9.57
CA ILE A 87 1.87 20.00 -9.02
C ILE A 87 2.90 20.75 -9.89
N THR A 88 2.95 22.08 -9.75
CA THR A 88 3.98 22.87 -10.40
C THR A 88 5.34 22.63 -9.74
N ARG A 89 6.43 22.66 -10.53
CA ARG A 89 7.82 22.61 -10.02
C ARG A 89 8.07 23.61 -8.88
N LYS A 90 7.50 24.81 -8.96
CA LYS A 90 7.57 25.85 -7.91
C LYS A 90 6.95 25.38 -6.60
N THR A 91 5.79 24.71 -6.66
CA THR A 91 5.09 24.15 -5.50
C THR A 91 5.88 23.00 -4.88
N LEU A 92 6.47 22.14 -5.71
CA LEU A 92 7.35 21.07 -5.23
C LEU A 92 8.54 21.64 -4.45
N LEU A 93 9.21 22.66 -4.98
CA LEU A 93 10.33 23.32 -4.30
C LEU A 93 9.89 24.02 -3.00
N ALA A 94 8.76 24.71 -3.01
CA ALA A 94 8.21 25.37 -1.82
C ALA A 94 7.87 24.38 -0.70
N LYS A 95 7.35 23.20 -1.05
CA LYS A 95 7.06 22.12 -0.09
C LYS A 95 8.33 21.43 0.43
N LEU A 96 9.39 21.37 -0.38
CA LEU A 96 10.69 20.83 0.04
C LEU A 96 11.47 21.79 0.97
N SER A 97 11.27 23.10 0.81
CA SER A 97 11.94 24.14 1.62
C SER A 97 11.20 24.52 2.91
N ARG A 98 9.99 23.99 3.10
CA ARG A 98 9.19 24.14 4.32
C ARG A 98 9.55 23.05 5.31
#